data_AF-A0A0E3VWT2-F1
#
_entry.id   AF-A0A0E3VWT2-F1
#
_cell.length_a   1.000
_cell.length_b   1.000
_cell.length_c   1.000
_cell.angle_alpha   90.00
_cell.angle_beta   90.00
_cell.angle_gamma   90.00
#
_symmetry.space_group_name_H-M   'P 1'
#
loop_
_entity.id
_entity.type
_entity.pdbx_description
1 polymer ?
#
loop_
_entity_poly.entity_id
_entity_poly.type
_entity_poly.pdbx_seq_one_letter_code
_entity_poly.pdbx_strand_id
1 'polypeptide(L)'
;MLPRAIKRLLHQATLSDQSYRFMFDRAPDDEFVVIDCETTGLNVRTDNVVAIAAIKIRGNRILTSARFEAIVHPDSELEAEAIKIHRLRRSDVEASPIVWKVLPGFLHFIGPRPLIGYYVDFDIAMLDKYILPLVGIELPNERIEVSRLYYERKYGNAPPNTEVDLSFAAILHDLCIPPLGQHDAFNDALMTAMMFLQLRDLSRRGVRIARQRASPVFNQFGG
;
A
#
# COMPACT_ATOMS: atom_id res chain seq x y z
N MET A 1 -3.95 15.77 -18.84
CA MET A 1 -4.19 14.40 -18.37
C MET A 1 -5.38 13.82 -19.12
N LEU A 2 -5.27 12.59 -19.64
CA LEU A 2 -6.41 11.90 -20.26
C LEU A 2 -7.47 11.54 -19.19
N PRO A 3 -8.78 11.60 -19.50
CA PRO A 3 -9.84 11.09 -18.63
C PRO A 3 -9.63 9.60 -18.29
N ARG A 4 -9.91 9.21 -17.04
CA ARG A 4 -9.74 7.81 -16.56
C ARG A 4 -10.40 6.77 -17.47
N ALA A 5 -11.60 7.07 -17.98
CA ALA A 5 -12.32 6.19 -18.90
C ALA A 5 -11.56 5.96 -20.22
N ILE A 6 -10.90 7.00 -20.76
CA ILE A 6 -10.13 6.91 -22.01
C ILE A 6 -8.82 6.16 -21.76
N LYS A 7 -8.11 6.44 -20.66
CA LYS A 7 -6.90 5.67 -20.26
C LYS A 7 -7.24 4.18 -20.10
N ARG A 8 -8.39 3.86 -19.50
CA ARG A 8 -8.88 2.49 -19.31
C ARG A 8 -9.18 1.77 -20.63
N LEU A 9 -9.84 2.44 -21.59
CA LEU A 9 -10.10 1.87 -22.92
C LEU A 9 -8.80 1.63 -23.69
N LEU A 10 -7.85 2.57 -23.62
CA LEU A 10 -6.53 2.39 -24.24
C LEU A 10 -5.80 1.19 -23.62
N HIS A 11 -5.75 1.10 -22.29
CA HIS A 11 -5.10 -0.04 -21.62
C HIS A 11 -5.74 -1.38 -21.99
N GLN A 12 -7.08 -1.45 -22.11
CA GLN A 12 -7.75 -2.67 -22.57
C GLN A 12 -7.36 -3.06 -24.01
N ALA A 13 -7.17 -2.05 -24.87
CA ALA A 13 -6.77 -2.27 -26.26
C ALA A 13 -5.28 -2.62 -26.40
N THR A 14 -4.43 -2.19 -25.46
CA THR A 14 -2.97 -2.40 -25.48
C THR A 14 -2.50 -3.57 -24.60
N LEU A 15 -3.40 -4.30 -23.95
CA LEU A 15 -3.09 -5.55 -23.25
C LEU A 15 -2.35 -6.51 -24.17
N SER A 16 -1.14 -6.91 -23.79
CA SER A 16 -0.35 -7.88 -24.55
C SER A 16 -0.91 -9.30 -24.40
N ASP A 17 -1.47 -9.62 -23.23
CA ASP A 17 -2.12 -10.89 -22.94
C ASP A 17 -3.60 -10.66 -22.54
N GLN A 18 -4.50 -11.15 -23.37
CA GLN A 18 -5.95 -11.03 -23.16
C GLN A 18 -6.46 -11.85 -21.97
N SER A 19 -5.67 -12.79 -21.43
CA SER A 19 -6.00 -13.53 -20.22
C SER A 19 -6.18 -12.61 -19.00
N TYR A 20 -5.54 -11.45 -18.98
CA TYR A 20 -5.64 -10.45 -17.90
C TYR A 20 -6.76 -9.42 -18.09
N ARG A 21 -7.63 -9.59 -19.10
CA ARG A 21 -8.74 -8.65 -19.35
C ARG A 21 -9.67 -8.49 -18.14
N PHE A 22 -9.79 -9.50 -17.29
CA PHE A 22 -10.59 -9.46 -16.05
C PHE A 22 -10.15 -8.36 -15.06
N MET A 23 -8.90 -7.89 -15.16
CA MET A 23 -8.39 -6.78 -14.34
C MET A 23 -9.16 -5.48 -14.57
N PHE A 24 -9.90 -5.40 -15.67
CA PHE A 24 -10.75 -4.26 -16.01
C PHE A 24 -12.24 -4.51 -15.75
N ASP A 25 -12.62 -5.64 -15.19
CA ASP A 25 -14.02 -5.87 -14.83
C ASP A 25 -14.46 -4.89 -13.75
N ARG A 26 -15.77 -4.85 -13.47
CA ARG A 26 -16.27 -4.09 -12.33
C ARG A 26 -15.80 -4.78 -11.05
N ALA A 27 -15.14 -4.04 -10.16
CA ALA A 27 -14.83 -4.54 -8.83
C ALA A 27 -16.11 -4.94 -8.07
N PRO A 28 -16.11 -6.04 -7.31
CA PRO A 28 -17.21 -6.35 -6.40
C PRO A 28 -17.43 -5.18 -5.43
N ASP A 29 -18.70 -4.86 -5.17
CA ASP A 29 -19.05 -3.77 -4.27
C ASP A 29 -18.53 -4.06 -2.85
N ASP A 30 -17.97 -3.03 -2.21
CA ASP A 30 -17.43 -3.09 -0.83
C ASP A 30 -16.33 -4.15 -0.63
N GLU A 31 -15.61 -4.53 -1.70
CA GLU A 31 -14.37 -5.29 -1.63
C GLU A 31 -13.15 -4.44 -2.00
N PHE A 32 -12.08 -4.62 -1.23
CA PHE A 32 -10.80 -3.94 -1.41
C PHE A 32 -9.66 -4.92 -1.20
N VAL A 33 -8.47 -4.55 -1.66
CA VAL A 33 -7.25 -5.29 -1.37
C VAL A 33 -6.23 -4.33 -0.80
N VAL A 34 -5.73 -4.63 0.39
CA VAL A 34 -4.58 -3.92 0.94
C VAL A 34 -3.33 -4.60 0.45
N ILE A 35 -2.34 -3.83 0.01
CA ILE A 35 -1.04 -4.32 -0.45
C ILE A 35 0.08 -3.64 0.34
N ASP A 36 1.19 -4.35 0.47
CA ASP A 36 2.45 -3.85 1.00
C ASP A 36 3.59 -4.66 0.36
N CYS A 37 4.70 -3.98 0.02
CA CYS A 37 5.88 -4.61 -0.54
C CYS A 37 7.13 -4.27 0.28
N GLU A 38 7.94 -5.30 0.51
CA GLU A 38 9.31 -5.10 0.99
C GLU A 38 10.26 -5.06 -0.21
N THR A 39 11.25 -4.19 -0.14
CA THR A 39 12.09 -3.84 -1.28
C THR A 39 13.55 -3.77 -0.87
N THR A 40 14.48 -3.89 -1.83
CA THR A 40 15.91 -3.73 -1.53
C THR A 40 16.30 -2.29 -1.18
N GLY A 41 15.42 -1.32 -1.46
CA GLY A 41 15.66 0.11 -1.29
C GLY A 41 14.52 0.94 -1.89
N LEU A 42 14.65 2.27 -1.85
CA LEU A 42 13.57 3.21 -2.20
C LEU A 42 13.61 3.70 -3.65
N ASN A 43 14.53 3.22 -4.49
CA ASN A 43 14.66 3.64 -5.88
C ASN A 43 13.96 2.66 -6.82
N VAL A 44 12.75 3.02 -7.26
CA VAL A 44 11.92 2.23 -8.18
C VAL A 44 12.65 1.75 -9.45
N ARG A 45 13.66 2.47 -9.93
CA ARG A 45 14.38 2.10 -11.15
C ARG A 45 15.40 1.00 -10.91
N THR A 46 16.09 1.03 -9.77
CA THR A 46 17.26 0.18 -9.51
C THR A 46 16.98 -0.90 -8.48
N ASP A 47 16.12 -0.63 -7.51
CA ASP A 47 15.76 -1.56 -6.45
C ASP A 47 14.73 -2.60 -6.91
N ASN A 48 14.63 -3.67 -6.13
CA ASN A 48 13.81 -4.83 -6.46
C ASN A 48 12.84 -5.16 -5.32
N VAL A 49 11.71 -5.74 -5.67
CA VAL A 49 10.75 -6.30 -4.70
C VAL A 49 11.31 -7.61 -4.16
N VAL A 50 11.26 -7.78 -2.84
CA VAL A 50 11.71 -8.99 -2.13
C VAL A 50 10.59 -9.68 -1.38
N ALA A 51 9.51 -8.98 -1.04
CA ALA A 51 8.29 -9.61 -0.57
C ALA A 51 7.05 -8.81 -1.01
N ILE A 52 5.94 -9.52 -1.17
CA ILE A 52 4.63 -8.97 -1.51
C ILE A 52 3.63 -9.56 -0.54
N ALA A 53 2.87 -8.71 0.15
CA ALA A 53 1.70 -9.10 0.91
C ALA A 53 0.45 -8.44 0.33
N ALA A 54 -0.66 -9.18 0.32
CA ALA A 54 -1.96 -8.63 0.00
C ALA A 54 -3.07 -9.27 0.82
N ILE A 55 -3.99 -8.46 1.34
CA ILE A 55 -5.09 -8.89 2.21
C ILE A 55 -6.41 -8.35 1.68
N LYS A 56 -7.39 -9.24 1.50
CA LYS A 56 -8.73 -8.84 1.09
C LYS A 56 -9.51 -8.24 2.25
N ILE A 57 -10.23 -7.17 1.95
CA ILE A 57 -11.28 -6.63 2.80
C ILE A 57 -12.62 -6.87 2.10
N ARG A 58 -13.62 -7.33 2.86
CA ARG A 58 -15.02 -7.41 2.40
C ARG A 58 -15.91 -6.78 3.46
N GLY A 59 -16.60 -5.70 3.10
CA GLY A 59 -17.36 -4.94 4.08
C GLY A 59 -16.45 -4.44 5.19
N ASN A 60 -16.81 -4.72 6.44
CA ASN A 60 -16.00 -4.34 7.61
C ASN A 60 -15.10 -5.48 8.12
N ARG A 61 -14.76 -6.45 7.27
CA ARG A 61 -13.97 -7.63 7.66
C ARG A 61 -12.65 -7.67 6.89
N ILE A 62 -11.56 -7.86 7.62
CA ILE A 62 -10.22 -8.17 7.08
C ILE A 62 -10.11 -9.69 6.97
N LEU A 63 -9.88 -10.22 5.76
CA LEU A 63 -9.87 -11.65 5.49
C LEU A 63 -8.44 -12.20 5.53
N THR A 64 -7.83 -12.25 6.72
CA THR A 64 -6.43 -12.70 6.91
C THR A 64 -6.17 -14.16 6.53
N SER A 65 -7.20 -14.99 6.44
CA SER A 65 -7.11 -16.37 5.93
C SER A 65 -7.11 -16.46 4.41
N ALA A 66 -7.58 -15.41 3.72
CA ALA A 66 -7.63 -15.30 2.27
C ALA A 66 -6.67 -14.20 1.83
N ARG A 67 -5.39 -14.40 2.15
CA ARG A 67 -4.28 -13.49 1.85
C ARG A 67 -3.37 -14.06 0.75
N PHE A 68 -2.62 -13.18 0.13
CA PHE A 68 -1.50 -13.52 -0.73
C PHE A 68 -0.22 -13.07 -0.03
N GLU A 69 0.76 -13.95 0.02
CA GLU A 69 2.11 -13.65 0.51
C GLU A 69 3.11 -14.35 -0.40
N ALA A 70 4.15 -13.64 -0.78
CA ALA A 70 5.25 -14.22 -1.53
C ALA A 70 6.56 -13.52 -1.16
N ILE A 71 7.60 -14.32 -0.92
CA ILE A 71 8.99 -13.85 -0.95
C ILE A 71 9.48 -14.04 -2.38
N VAL A 72 10.29 -13.09 -2.83
CA VAL A 72 10.72 -12.96 -4.23
C VAL A 72 12.23 -12.86 -4.27
N HIS A 73 12.84 -13.66 -5.15
CA HIS A 73 14.26 -13.50 -5.47
C HIS A 73 14.45 -12.26 -6.35
N PRO A 74 15.23 -11.24 -5.92
CA PRO A 74 15.46 -10.04 -6.70
C PRO A 74 16.37 -10.32 -7.90
N ASP A 75 16.25 -9.51 -8.96
CA ASP A 75 17.08 -9.67 -10.16
C ASP A 75 18.54 -9.18 -9.97
N SER A 76 18.79 -8.39 -8.92
CA SER A 76 20.13 -7.92 -8.53
C SER A 76 20.69 -8.70 -7.35
N GLU A 77 22.01 -8.67 -7.17
CA GLU A 77 22.61 -9.12 -5.92
C GLU A 77 22.01 -8.35 -4.72
N LEU A 78 21.72 -9.08 -3.64
CA LEU A 78 21.23 -8.51 -2.39
C LEU A 78 22.38 -7.99 -1.56
N GLU A 79 22.41 -6.68 -1.35
CA GLU A 79 23.22 -6.07 -0.30
C GLU A 79 22.72 -6.55 1.07
N ALA A 80 23.65 -6.94 1.96
CA ALA A 80 23.32 -7.53 3.25
C ALA A 80 22.48 -6.60 4.15
N GLU A 81 22.59 -5.29 3.98
CA GLU A 81 21.86 -4.27 4.72
C GLU A 81 20.35 -4.24 4.40
N ALA A 82 19.96 -4.52 3.15
CA ALA A 82 18.55 -4.57 2.75
C ALA A 82 17.82 -5.76 3.42
N ILE A 83 18.51 -6.86 3.65
CA ILE A 83 17.95 -8.06 4.28
C ILE A 83 17.69 -7.84 5.79
N LYS A 84 18.52 -7.03 6.46
CA LYS A 84 18.40 -6.82 7.92
C LYS A 84 17.15 -6.07 8.33
N ILE A 85 16.60 -5.24 7.44
CA ILE A 85 15.44 -4.39 7.75
C ILE A 85 14.16 -5.22 7.79
N HIS A 86 14.00 -6.19 6.88
CA HIS A 86 12.69 -6.78 6.55
C HIS A 86 12.35 -8.11 7.25
N ARG A 87 13.02 -8.46 8.35
CA ARG A 87 12.87 -9.75 9.08
C ARG A 87 13.03 -11.02 8.21
N LEU A 88 13.39 -10.89 6.94
CA LEU A 88 13.66 -11.97 6.01
C LEU A 88 15.08 -12.49 6.21
N ARG A 89 15.28 -13.81 6.12
CA ARG A 89 16.63 -14.37 6.08
C ARG A 89 17.10 -14.38 4.63
N ARG A 90 18.39 -14.06 4.42
CA ARG A 90 19.03 -14.12 3.09
C ARG A 90 18.75 -15.44 2.37
N SER A 91 18.85 -16.56 3.08
CA SER A 91 18.60 -17.90 2.55
C SER A 91 17.17 -18.10 2.07
N ASP A 92 16.18 -17.49 2.72
CA ASP A 92 14.78 -17.60 2.30
C ASP A 92 14.55 -16.83 0.99
N VAL A 93 15.19 -15.66 0.84
CA VAL A 93 15.12 -14.85 -0.38
C VAL A 93 15.87 -15.50 -1.55
N GLU A 94 17.06 -16.06 -1.31
CA GLU A 94 17.84 -16.77 -2.33
C GLU A 94 17.15 -18.06 -2.82
N ALA A 95 16.37 -18.73 -1.97
CA ALA A 95 15.59 -19.91 -2.34
C ALA A 95 14.24 -19.57 -3.00
N SER A 96 13.85 -18.29 -3.02
CA SER A 96 12.53 -17.86 -3.48
C SER A 96 12.42 -17.82 -5.01
N PRO A 97 11.20 -17.91 -5.56
CA PRO A 97 10.99 -17.73 -6.99
C PRO A 97 11.28 -16.29 -7.43
N ILE A 98 11.73 -16.11 -8.67
CA ILE A 98 11.77 -14.81 -9.33
C ILE A 98 10.36 -14.20 -9.45
N VAL A 99 10.28 -12.88 -9.45
CA VAL A 99 9.02 -12.11 -9.43
C VAL A 99 8.04 -12.53 -10.52
N TRP A 100 8.53 -12.84 -11.72
CA TRP A 100 7.74 -13.26 -12.89
C TRP A 100 6.90 -14.51 -12.65
N LYS A 101 7.33 -15.41 -11.75
CA LYS A 101 6.56 -16.62 -11.38
C LYS A 101 5.45 -16.32 -10.37
N VAL A 102 5.58 -15.23 -9.63
CA VAL A 102 4.70 -14.83 -8.53
C VAL A 102 3.57 -13.92 -9.03
N LEU A 103 3.88 -13.03 -9.98
CA LEU A 103 2.95 -12.02 -10.48
C LEU A 103 1.63 -12.58 -11.03
N PRO A 104 1.57 -13.68 -11.80
CA PRO A 104 0.29 -14.21 -12.27
C PRO A 104 -0.67 -14.53 -11.11
N GLY A 105 -0.17 -15.13 -10.02
CA GLY A 105 -0.96 -15.42 -8.83
C GLY A 105 -1.42 -14.15 -8.11
N PHE A 106 -0.52 -13.16 -8.00
CA PHE A 106 -0.83 -11.85 -7.42
C PHE A 106 -1.94 -11.13 -8.20
N LEU A 107 -1.82 -11.03 -9.53
CA LEU A 107 -2.79 -10.37 -10.41
C LEU A 107 -4.18 -11.02 -10.30
N HIS A 108 -4.26 -12.34 -10.27
CA HIS A 108 -5.52 -13.06 -10.02
C HIS A 108 -6.08 -12.80 -8.62
N PHE A 109 -5.21 -12.72 -7.62
CA PHE A 109 -5.63 -12.47 -6.25
C PHE A 109 -6.28 -11.09 -6.11
N ILE A 110 -5.64 -10.04 -6.65
CA ILE A 110 -6.15 -8.67 -6.53
C ILE A 110 -7.37 -8.44 -7.43
N GLY A 111 -7.33 -8.93 -8.67
CA GLY A 111 -8.37 -8.68 -9.67
C GLY A 111 -8.60 -7.17 -9.88
N PRO A 112 -9.83 -6.74 -10.23
CA PRO A 112 -10.15 -5.33 -10.48
C PRO A 112 -10.34 -4.47 -9.20
N ARG A 113 -10.14 -5.05 -8.00
CA ARG A 113 -10.46 -4.38 -6.72
C ARG A 113 -9.59 -3.14 -6.49
N PRO A 114 -10.10 -2.08 -5.84
CA PRO A 114 -9.25 -0.97 -5.42
C PRO A 114 -8.14 -1.46 -4.49
N LEU A 115 -6.93 -0.93 -4.72
CA LEU A 115 -5.73 -1.23 -3.95
C LEU A 115 -5.53 -0.16 -2.89
N ILE A 116 -5.34 -0.60 -1.65
CA ILE A 116 -5.09 0.24 -0.49
C ILE A 116 -3.65 0.02 -0.06
N GLY A 117 -2.96 1.07 0.33
CA GLY A 117 -1.61 0.98 0.89
C GLY A 117 -1.26 2.23 1.68
N TYR A 118 -0.12 2.17 2.36
CA TYR A 118 0.53 3.31 2.97
C TYR A 118 1.72 3.71 2.08
N TYR A 119 1.63 4.87 1.44
CA TYR A 119 2.42 5.22 0.26
C TYR A 119 2.26 4.25 -0.91
N VAL A 120 1.01 3.85 -1.19
CA VAL A 120 0.65 2.78 -2.16
C VAL A 120 1.20 3.00 -3.58
N ASP A 121 1.44 4.25 -3.98
CA ASP A 121 2.02 4.56 -5.29
C ASP A 121 3.46 4.04 -5.40
N PHE A 122 4.20 3.94 -4.29
CA PHE A 122 5.54 3.34 -4.26
C PHE A 122 5.48 1.84 -4.51
N ASP A 123 4.66 1.11 -3.74
CA ASP A 123 4.47 -0.34 -3.92
C ASP A 123 4.04 -0.67 -5.35
N ILE A 124 3.06 0.07 -5.87
CA ILE A 124 2.56 -0.13 -7.22
C ILE A 124 3.65 0.18 -8.25
N ALA A 125 4.45 1.23 -8.08
CA ALA A 125 5.53 1.53 -9.01
C ALA A 125 6.63 0.45 -9.00
N MET A 126 6.95 -0.11 -7.83
CA MET A 126 7.87 -1.24 -7.68
C MET A 126 7.35 -2.49 -8.39
N LEU A 127 6.04 -2.77 -8.30
CA LEU A 127 5.40 -3.89 -9.00
C LEU A 127 5.26 -3.65 -10.51
N ASP A 128 4.91 -2.43 -10.92
CA ASP A 128 4.68 -2.03 -12.32
C ASP A 128 5.96 -2.17 -13.17
N LYS A 129 7.15 -2.05 -12.57
CA LYS A 129 8.44 -2.39 -13.21
C LYS A 129 8.43 -3.78 -13.85
N TYR A 130 7.75 -4.73 -13.23
CA TYR A 130 7.66 -6.12 -13.69
C TYR A 130 6.33 -6.43 -14.38
N ILE A 131 5.24 -5.79 -13.96
CA ILE A 131 3.92 -6.01 -14.55
C ILE A 131 3.86 -5.44 -15.98
N LEU A 132 4.43 -4.24 -16.21
CA LEU A 132 4.39 -3.61 -17.53
C LEU A 132 5.01 -4.49 -18.64
N PRO A 133 6.21 -5.09 -18.48
CA PRO A 133 6.73 -6.03 -19.47
C PRO A 133 5.95 -7.35 -19.56
N LEU A 134 5.28 -7.78 -18.48
CA LEU A 134 4.52 -9.05 -18.45
C LEU A 134 3.18 -8.93 -19.21
N VAL A 135 2.41 -7.87 -18.95
CA VAL A 135 1.02 -7.73 -19.44
C VAL A 135 0.81 -6.54 -20.37
N GLY A 136 1.86 -5.74 -20.62
CA GLY A 136 1.84 -4.61 -21.55
C GLY A 136 1.23 -3.32 -20.96
N ILE A 137 0.85 -3.33 -19.68
CA ILE A 137 0.23 -2.20 -18.98
C ILE A 137 0.68 -2.13 -17.51
N GLU A 138 0.60 -0.95 -16.93
CA GLU A 138 0.61 -0.75 -15.47
C GLU A 138 -0.70 -1.25 -14.83
N LEU A 139 -0.67 -1.51 -13.52
CA LEU A 139 -1.84 -1.90 -12.74
C LEU A 139 -2.99 -0.89 -12.94
N PRO A 140 -4.15 -1.35 -13.45
CA PRO A 140 -5.27 -0.45 -13.79
C PRO A 140 -6.15 -0.10 -12.58
N ASN A 141 -5.86 -0.70 -11.42
CA ASN A 141 -6.68 -0.60 -10.22
C ASN A 141 -6.79 0.85 -9.70
N GLU A 142 -7.93 1.18 -9.11
CA GLU A 142 -8.03 2.38 -8.30
C GLU A 142 -7.10 2.27 -7.09
N ARG A 143 -6.44 3.37 -6.73
CA ARG A 143 -5.47 3.44 -5.63
C ARG A 143 -6.06 4.29 -4.51
N ILE A 144 -5.96 3.80 -3.28
CA ILE A 144 -6.46 4.45 -2.07
C ILE A 144 -5.31 4.57 -1.07
N GLU A 145 -4.86 5.79 -0.86
CA GLU A 145 -3.77 6.11 0.06
C GLU A 145 -4.31 6.34 1.48
N VAL A 146 -3.90 5.51 2.45
CA VAL A 146 -4.42 5.62 3.82
C VAL A 146 -3.94 6.88 4.53
N SER A 147 -2.71 7.36 4.26
CA SER A 147 -2.18 8.59 4.86
C SER A 147 -3.00 9.82 4.41
N ARG A 148 -3.52 9.81 3.18
CA ARG A 148 -4.44 10.84 2.66
C ARG A 148 -5.78 10.79 3.38
N LEU A 149 -6.36 9.61 3.59
CA LEU A 149 -7.62 9.47 4.34
C LEU A 149 -7.47 9.99 5.77
N TYR A 150 -6.35 9.67 6.41
CA TYR A 150 -6.00 10.18 7.73
C TYR A 150 -5.82 11.70 7.73
N TYR A 151 -5.10 12.24 6.74
CA TYR A 151 -4.95 13.68 6.57
C TYR A 151 -6.32 14.38 6.49
N GLU A 152 -7.24 13.88 5.66
CA GLU A 152 -8.57 14.45 5.54
C GLU A 152 -9.32 14.44 6.88
N ARG A 153 -9.19 13.38 7.69
CA ARG A 153 -9.86 13.27 8.99
C ARG A 153 -9.26 14.19 10.05
N LYS A 154 -7.93 14.31 10.13
CA LYS A 154 -7.24 15.06 11.19
C LYS A 154 -6.89 16.50 10.82
N TYR A 155 -6.40 16.70 9.60
CA TYR A 155 -5.78 17.95 9.14
C TYR A 155 -6.53 18.67 8.02
N GLY A 156 -7.53 18.04 7.38
CA GLY A 156 -8.25 18.64 6.23
C GLY A 156 -9.02 19.95 6.51
N ASN A 157 -9.08 20.40 7.76
CA ASN A 157 -9.60 21.72 8.15
C ASN A 157 -8.63 22.46 9.09
N ALA A 158 -7.36 22.08 9.09
CA ALA A 158 -6.36 22.70 9.93
C ALA A 158 -5.99 24.09 9.39
N PRO A 159 -5.66 25.06 10.26
CA PRO A 159 -5.14 26.35 9.83
C PRO A 159 -3.85 26.20 8.99
N PRO A 160 -3.52 27.21 8.16
CA PRO A 160 -2.21 27.27 7.51
C PRO A 160 -1.07 27.09 8.51
N ASN A 161 0.04 26.50 8.06
CA ASN A 161 1.24 26.22 8.86
C ASN A 161 1.05 25.24 10.03
N THR A 162 -0.03 24.45 10.03
CA THR A 162 -0.16 23.33 10.96
C THR A 162 0.90 22.27 10.65
N GLU A 163 1.64 21.84 11.66
CA GLU A 163 2.56 20.71 11.54
C GLU A 163 1.79 19.42 11.27
N VAL A 164 2.16 18.74 10.18
CA VAL A 164 1.49 17.53 9.72
C VAL A 164 2.43 16.35 9.92
N ASP A 165 1.99 15.40 10.74
CA ASP A 165 2.64 14.11 10.90
C ASP A 165 1.75 13.03 10.29
N LEU A 166 2.18 12.51 9.14
CA LEU A 166 1.53 11.39 8.43
C LEU A 166 2.32 10.09 8.60
N SER A 167 3.25 10.02 9.55
CA SER A 167 4.02 8.81 9.79
C SER A 167 3.11 7.65 10.18
N PHE A 168 3.49 6.44 9.77
CA PHE A 168 2.78 5.21 10.10
C PHE A 168 2.54 5.09 11.61
N ALA A 169 3.56 5.40 12.41
CA ALA A 169 3.50 5.39 13.87
C ALA A 169 2.47 6.39 14.43
N ALA A 170 2.40 7.61 13.90
CA ALA A 170 1.41 8.60 14.33
C ALA A 170 -0.02 8.14 14.01
N ILE A 171 -0.23 7.55 12.83
CA ILE A 171 -1.54 7.03 12.43
C ILE A 171 -1.96 5.87 13.34
N LEU A 172 -1.06 4.92 13.59
CA LEU A 172 -1.32 3.80 14.52
C LEU A 172 -1.72 4.31 15.91
N HIS A 173 -0.95 5.26 16.44
CA HIS A 173 -1.19 5.85 17.75
C HIS A 173 -2.58 6.49 17.84
N ASP A 174 -2.91 7.37 16.89
CA ASP A 174 -4.17 8.11 16.89
C ASP A 174 -5.41 7.22 16.68
N LEU A 175 -5.24 6.11 15.97
CA LEU A 175 -6.29 5.11 15.74
C LEU A 175 -6.29 3.99 16.80
N CYS A 176 -5.42 4.10 17.81
CA CYS A 176 -5.21 3.09 18.85
C CYS A 176 -5.03 1.67 18.29
N ILE A 177 -4.33 1.55 17.16
CA ILE A 177 -4.01 0.27 16.53
C ILE A 177 -2.74 -0.27 17.20
N PRO A 178 -2.73 -1.51 17.71
CA PRO A 178 -1.54 -2.08 18.31
C PRO A 178 -0.44 -2.23 17.25
N PRO A 179 0.79 -1.78 17.53
CA PRO A 179 1.89 -1.99 16.61
C PRO A 179 2.18 -3.50 16.54
N LEU A 180 2.00 -4.06 15.36
CA LEU A 180 2.57 -5.35 15.02
C LEU A 180 4.05 -5.15 14.66
N GLY A 181 4.79 -6.25 14.49
CA GLY A 181 6.18 -6.14 14.09
C GLY A 181 6.30 -5.50 12.71
N GLN A 182 6.72 -4.22 12.66
CA GLN A 182 6.97 -3.48 11.42
C GLN A 182 8.14 -4.08 10.64
N HIS A 183 8.18 -3.74 9.35
CA HIS A 183 9.09 -4.30 8.37
C HIS A 183 8.86 -5.80 8.18
N ASP A 184 7.57 -6.13 8.13
CA ASP A 184 7.04 -7.42 7.72
C ASP A 184 5.81 -7.11 6.86
N ALA A 185 5.90 -7.40 5.57
CA ALA A 185 4.89 -7.01 4.58
C ALA A 185 3.46 -7.36 5.01
N PHE A 186 3.28 -8.54 5.63
CA PHE A 186 1.97 -8.98 6.07
C PHE A 186 1.45 -8.16 7.25
N ASN A 187 2.27 -7.93 8.28
CA ASN A 187 1.89 -7.12 9.42
C ASN A 187 1.61 -5.67 9.01
N ASP A 188 2.40 -5.10 8.11
CA ASP A 188 2.24 -3.74 7.63
C ASP A 188 0.97 -3.61 6.76
N ALA A 189 0.69 -4.58 5.89
CA ALA A 189 -0.60 -4.67 5.19
C ALA A 189 -1.79 -4.84 6.15
N LEU A 190 -1.64 -5.63 7.22
CA LEU A 190 -2.71 -5.85 8.20
C LEU A 190 -3.01 -4.59 9.01
N MET A 191 -1.98 -3.90 9.49
CA MET A 191 -2.13 -2.63 10.19
C MET A 191 -2.74 -1.56 9.26
N THR A 192 -2.29 -1.49 8.00
CA THR A 192 -2.88 -0.63 6.96
C THR A 192 -4.37 -0.95 6.73
N ALA A 193 -4.75 -2.22 6.71
CA ALA A 193 -6.15 -2.64 6.58
C ALA A 193 -7.00 -2.17 7.78
N MET A 194 -6.45 -2.24 9.00
CA MET A 194 -7.09 -1.71 10.21
C MET A 194 -7.25 -0.18 10.14
N MET A 195 -6.21 0.53 9.70
CA MET A 195 -6.26 1.98 9.49
C MET A 195 -7.39 2.35 8.52
N PHE A 196 -7.43 1.70 7.35
CA PHE A 196 -8.44 1.97 6.33
C PHE A 196 -9.87 1.78 6.87
N LEU A 197 -10.15 0.65 7.54
CA LEU A 197 -11.48 0.38 8.06
C LEU A 197 -11.91 1.42 9.10
N GLN A 198 -11.02 1.78 10.04
CA GLN A 198 -11.32 2.80 11.03
C GLN A 198 -11.53 4.18 10.40
N LEU A 199 -10.65 4.61 9.50
CA LEU A 199 -10.75 5.90 8.82
C LEU A 199 -12.03 6.01 7.97
N ARG A 200 -12.39 4.92 7.28
CA ARG A 200 -13.63 4.83 6.51
C ARG A 200 -14.86 4.93 7.40
N ASP A 201 -14.85 4.27 8.56
CA ASP A 201 -15.93 4.37 9.54
C ASP A 201 -16.04 5.79 10.14
N LEU A 202 -14.92 6.40 10.56
CA LEU A 202 -14.89 7.79 11.00
C LEU A 202 -15.45 8.74 9.93
N SER A 203 -15.10 8.51 8.67
CA SER A 203 -15.62 9.28 7.55
C SER A 203 -17.14 9.15 7.40
N ARG A 204 -17.66 7.91 7.44
CA ARG A 204 -19.11 7.63 7.39
C ARG A 204 -19.89 8.26 8.54
N ARG A 205 -19.28 8.33 9.74
CA ARG A 205 -19.87 8.96 10.93
C ARG A 205 -19.65 10.47 11.01
N GLY A 206 -18.89 11.08 10.09
CA GLY A 206 -18.55 12.50 10.13
C GLY A 206 -17.63 12.89 11.30
N VAL A 207 -16.94 11.92 11.92
CA VAL A 207 -16.06 12.14 13.07
C VAL A 207 -14.66 12.53 12.58
N ARG A 208 -14.02 13.46 13.31
CA ARG A 208 -12.65 13.90 13.06
C ARG A 208 -11.71 13.39 14.15
N ILE A 209 -10.44 13.24 13.78
CA ILE A 209 -9.36 12.92 14.73
C ILE A 209 -8.91 14.24 15.37
N ALA A 210 -8.74 14.23 16.69
CA ALA A 210 -8.28 15.40 17.42
C ALA A 210 -6.83 15.75 17.02
N ARG A 211 -6.53 17.05 16.91
CA ARG A 211 -5.15 17.53 16.79
C ARG A 211 -4.60 17.76 18.19
N GLN A 212 -3.37 17.34 18.43
CA GLN A 212 -2.65 17.79 19.62
C GLN A 212 -2.53 19.31 19.54
N ARG A 213 -2.92 20.02 20.61
CA ARG A 213 -2.70 21.46 20.69
C ARG A 213 -1.21 21.67 20.88
N ALA A 214 -0.60 22.54 20.08
CA ALA A 214 0.72 23.06 20.41
C ALA A 214 0.65 23.64 21.83
N SER A 215 1.50 23.14 22.73
CA SER A 215 1.65 23.76 24.04
C SER A 215 2.04 25.22 23.83
N PRO A 216 1.40 26.19 24.52
CA PRO A 216 1.86 27.56 24.46
C PRO A 216 3.32 27.57 24.94
N VAL A 217 4.23 28.00 24.07
CA VAL A 217 5.60 28.31 24.46
C VAL A 217 5.49 29.49 25.41
N PHE A 218 5.51 29.23 26.72
CA PHE A 218 5.68 30.28 27.72
C PHE A 218 7.08 30.85 27.54
N ASN A 219 7.17 32.01 26.90
CA ASN A 219 8.40 32.78 26.81
C ASN A 219 8.75 33.27 28.23
N GLN A 220 9.64 32.56 28.92
CA GLN A 220 10.11 32.89 30.28
C GLN A 220 11.15 34.03 30.32
N PHE A 221 11.09 34.99 29.40
CA PHE A 221 11.95 36.17 29.45
C PHE A 221 11.12 37.44 29.19
N GLY A 222 10.37 37.81 30.23
CA GLY A 222 9.93 39.18 30.47
C GLY A 222 10.49 39.61 31.83
N GLY A 223 11.66 40.25 31.82
CA GLY A 223 12.38 40.76 32.98
C GLY A 223 13.70 41.36 32.55
#